data_AF-A0A4U2Z516-F1
#
_entry.id   AF-A0A4U2Z516-F1
#
_cell.length_a   1.000
_cell.length_b   1.000
_cell.length_c   1.000
_cell.angle_alpha   90.00
_cell.angle_beta   90.00
_cell.angle_gamma   90.00
#
_symmetry.space_group_name_H-M   'P 1'
#
loop_
_entity.id
_entity.type
_entity.pdbx_description
1 polymer ?
#
loop_
_entity_poly.entity_id
_entity_poly.type
_entity_poly.pdbx_seq_one_letter_code
_entity_poly.pdbx_strand_id
1 'polypeptide(L)'
;MFKKGTAVEEVSEFLREKIRKAGVKSKITIIDAYFFSNSSYSITNLLKNILEPFKNTISTIEIITVESKINNSNYERFKRDFSNYDIKVFQSDDFHDRFWIIDDSQAFIVGASINGIGKKHFFVQDDYLTQKDSDELLSLYKGEEL
;
A
#
# COMPACT_ATOMS: atom_id res chain seq x y z
N MET A 1 -5.42 -6.50 15.67
CA MET A 1 -5.51 -5.02 15.83
C MET A 1 -4.32 -4.53 16.65
N PHE A 2 -3.58 -3.55 16.13
CA PHE A 2 -2.43 -2.93 16.79
C PHE A 2 -2.85 -1.63 17.49
N LYS A 3 -2.33 -1.42 18.70
CA LYS A 3 -2.66 -0.24 19.52
C LYS A 3 -1.83 0.96 19.08
N LYS A 4 -2.30 2.17 19.38
CA LYS A 4 -1.46 3.37 19.25
C LYS A 4 -0.18 3.18 20.07
N GLY A 5 0.97 3.48 19.48
CA GLY A 5 2.27 3.28 20.11
C GLY A 5 2.84 1.86 19.98
N THR A 6 2.13 0.93 19.32
CA THR A 6 2.74 -0.33 18.87
C THR A 6 3.99 -0.03 18.04
N ALA A 7 5.04 -0.81 18.25
CA ALA A 7 6.29 -0.67 17.53
C ALA A 7 6.05 -0.77 16.02
N VAL A 8 6.63 0.16 15.26
CA VAL A 8 6.52 0.17 13.79
C VAL A 8 6.95 -1.18 13.21
N GLU A 9 8.02 -1.75 13.75
CA GLU A 9 8.56 -3.04 13.30
C GLU A 9 7.59 -4.22 13.49
N GLU A 10 6.78 -4.20 14.55
CA GLU A 10 5.78 -5.26 14.79
C GLU A 10 4.70 -5.24 13.71
N VAL A 11 4.24 -4.03 13.33
CA VAL A 11 3.27 -3.87 12.24
C VAL A 11 3.91 -4.22 10.89
N SER A 12 5.16 -3.80 10.66
CA SER A 12 5.91 -4.13 9.44
C SER A 12 6.06 -5.65 9.27
N GLU A 13 6.40 -6.37 10.34
CA GLU A 13 6.54 -7.83 10.28
C GLU A 13 5.21 -8.51 9.95
N PHE A 14 4.11 -8.04 10.54
CA PHE A 14 2.79 -8.57 10.20
C PHE A 14 2.42 -8.35 8.73
N LEU A 15 2.71 -7.16 8.18
CA LEU A 15 2.48 -6.88 6.77
C LEU A 15 3.37 -7.74 5.86
N ARG A 16 4.63 -7.98 6.25
CA ARG A 16 5.51 -8.92 5.53
C ARG A 16 4.96 -10.34 5.54
N GLU A 17 4.47 -10.81 6.67
CA GLU A 17 3.82 -12.12 6.78
C GLU A 17 2.59 -12.24 5.89
N LYS A 18 1.81 -11.16 5.76
CA LYS A 18 0.68 -11.10 4.81
C LYS A 18 1.16 -11.23 3.36
N ILE A 19 2.11 -10.40 2.93
CA ILE A 19 2.64 -10.46 1.57
C ILE A 19 3.24 -11.85 1.26
N ARG A 20 3.95 -12.44 2.23
CA ARG A 20 4.54 -13.78 2.13
C ARG A 20 3.47 -14.87 1.96
N LYS A 21 2.42 -14.84 2.80
CA LYS A 21 1.33 -15.83 2.75
C LYS A 21 0.48 -15.70 1.49
N ALA A 22 0.30 -14.49 0.97
CA ALA A 22 -0.35 -14.25 -0.31
C ALA A 22 0.46 -14.81 -1.49
N GLY A 23 1.77 -15.03 -1.31
CA GLY A 23 2.63 -15.65 -2.31
C GLY A 23 2.99 -14.70 -3.45
N VAL A 24 3.41 -13.47 -3.12
CA VAL A 24 3.76 -12.44 -4.10
C VAL A 24 4.76 -12.93 -5.16
N LYS A 25 4.54 -12.54 -6.41
CA LYS A 25 5.30 -12.96 -7.59
C LYS A 25 5.92 -11.79 -8.32
N SER A 26 5.23 -10.65 -8.42
CA SER A 26 5.67 -9.54 -9.25
C SER A 26 5.11 -8.18 -8.88
N LYS A 27 3.87 -8.10 -8.39
CA LYS A 27 3.15 -6.84 -8.28
C LYS A 27 2.47 -6.69 -6.92
N ILE A 28 2.52 -5.46 -6.43
CA ILE A 28 1.70 -5.00 -5.32
C ILE A 28 0.93 -3.73 -5.71
N THR A 29 -0.35 -3.70 -5.40
CA THR A 29 -1.20 -2.52 -5.58
C THR A 29 -1.66 -2.03 -4.21
N ILE A 30 -1.42 -0.76 -3.91
CA ILE A 30 -1.77 -0.12 -2.63
C ILE A 30 -2.85 0.92 -2.90
N ILE A 31 -4.03 0.68 -2.33
CA ILE A 31 -5.13 1.63 -2.33
C ILE A 31 -5.11 2.38 -1.01
N ASP A 32 -4.74 3.67 -1.03
CA ASP A 32 -4.75 4.53 0.14
C ASP A 32 -4.89 6.00 -0.27
N ALA A 33 -6.07 6.57 -0.03
CA ALA A 33 -6.40 7.96 -0.35
C ALA A 33 -5.42 9.00 0.25
N TYR A 34 -4.67 8.64 1.28
CA TYR A 34 -3.73 9.54 1.95
C TYR A 34 -2.26 9.17 1.71
N PHE A 35 -1.96 8.28 0.77
CA PHE A 35 -0.60 7.75 0.57
C PHE A 35 0.44 8.88 0.44
N PHE A 36 0.19 9.85 -0.45
CA PHE A 36 1.07 11.01 -0.68
C PHE A 36 0.74 12.23 0.19
N SER A 37 -0.25 12.16 1.08
CA SER A 37 -0.74 13.35 1.78
C SER A 37 0.20 13.87 2.87
N ASN A 38 1.18 13.06 3.31
CA ASN A 38 2.08 13.40 4.41
C ASN A 38 3.55 13.46 3.96
N SER A 39 4.28 14.48 4.41
CA SER A 39 5.60 14.85 3.90
C SER A 39 6.80 14.16 4.55
N SER A 40 6.58 13.11 5.34
CA SER A 40 7.67 12.53 6.12
C SER A 40 8.46 11.49 5.32
N TYR A 41 9.79 11.66 5.22
CA TYR A 41 10.72 10.64 4.70
C TYR A 41 10.51 9.25 5.30
N SER A 42 10.06 9.24 6.55
CA SER A 42 9.81 8.02 7.31
C SER A 42 8.83 7.07 6.61
N ILE A 43 7.91 7.58 5.77
CA ILE A 43 6.93 6.70 5.11
C ILE A 43 7.54 5.89 3.98
N THR A 44 8.37 6.53 3.16
CA THR A 44 9.14 5.86 2.13
C THR A 44 10.03 4.79 2.75
N ASN A 45 10.70 5.11 3.86
CA ASN A 45 11.55 4.15 4.57
C ASN A 45 10.74 3.00 5.17
N LEU A 46 9.52 3.26 5.66
CA LEU A 46 8.63 2.23 6.17
C LEU A 46 8.21 1.27 5.05
N LEU A 47 7.75 1.79 3.92
CA LEU A 47 7.39 0.93 2.79
C LEU A 47 8.60 0.16 2.27
N LYS A 48 9.79 0.79 2.18
CA LYS A 48 11.04 0.09 1.84
C LYS A 48 11.32 -1.05 2.80
N ASN A 49 11.22 -0.83 4.12
CA ASN A 49 11.41 -1.86 5.13
C ASN A 49 10.40 -3.02 5.01
N ILE A 50 9.15 -2.72 4.66
CA ILE A 50 8.12 -3.75 4.42
C ILE A 50 8.45 -4.55 3.15
N LEU A 51 8.88 -3.90 2.08
CA LEU A 51 9.11 -4.53 0.77
C LEU A 51 10.52 -5.13 0.58
N GLU A 52 11.49 -4.78 1.43
CA GLU A 52 12.89 -5.22 1.30
C GLU A 52 13.07 -6.74 1.11
N PRO A 53 12.36 -7.62 1.86
CA PRO A 53 12.48 -9.06 1.66
C PRO A 53 11.99 -9.56 0.29
N PHE A 54 11.22 -8.73 -0.41
CA PHE A 54 10.60 -9.05 -1.70
C PHE A 54 11.21 -8.24 -2.86
N LYS A 55 12.31 -7.51 -2.63
CA LYS A 55 12.92 -6.61 -3.63
C LYS A 55 13.36 -7.28 -4.95
N ASN A 56 13.62 -8.59 -4.92
CA ASN A 56 13.99 -9.38 -6.10
C ASN A 56 12.78 -10.07 -6.74
N THR A 57 11.61 -9.95 -6.14
CA THR A 57 10.35 -10.58 -6.57
C THR A 57 9.40 -9.53 -7.11
N ILE A 58 9.19 -8.45 -6.36
CA ILE A 58 8.33 -7.34 -6.76
C ILE A 58 9.08 -6.49 -7.77
N SER A 59 8.54 -6.41 -8.99
CA SER A 59 9.01 -5.50 -10.04
C SER A 59 8.13 -4.27 -10.17
N THR A 60 6.84 -4.38 -9.84
CA THR A 60 5.84 -3.33 -10.07
C THR A 60 5.14 -2.93 -8.77
N ILE A 61 5.01 -1.63 -8.54
CA ILE A 61 4.23 -1.07 -7.44
C ILE A 61 3.19 -0.11 -8.03
N GLU A 62 1.92 -0.41 -7.81
CA GLU A 62 0.81 0.45 -8.21
C GLU A 62 0.26 1.17 -6.98
N ILE A 63 0.05 2.48 -7.08
CA ILE A 63 -0.58 3.27 -6.02
C ILE A 63 -1.87 3.87 -6.55
N ILE A 64 -2.98 3.58 -5.88
CA ILE A 64 -4.29 4.17 -6.13
C ILE A 64 -4.57 5.15 -4.99
N THR A 65 -4.72 6.43 -5.32
CA THR A 65 -4.88 7.53 -4.34
C THR A 65 -5.93 8.52 -4.82
N VAL A 66 -6.28 9.49 -3.96
CA VAL A 66 -7.17 10.60 -4.30
C VAL A 66 -6.35 11.81 -4.78
N GLU A 67 -6.72 12.39 -5.93
CA GLU A 67 -6.01 13.55 -6.52
C GLU A 67 -5.86 14.70 -5.53
N SER A 68 -6.96 15.09 -4.87
CA SER A 68 -6.99 16.21 -3.93
C SER A 68 -6.11 16.03 -2.68
N LYS A 69 -5.55 14.83 -2.49
CA LYS A 69 -4.66 14.48 -1.37
C LYS A 69 -3.20 14.30 -1.81
N ILE A 70 -2.89 14.44 -3.10
CA ILE A 70 -1.52 14.32 -3.60
C ILE A 70 -0.73 15.58 -3.25
N ASN A 71 0.39 15.38 -2.57
CA ASN A 71 1.42 16.40 -2.45
C ASN A 71 2.53 16.10 -3.47
N ASN A 72 2.71 16.99 -4.45
CA ASN A 72 3.64 16.77 -5.57
C ASN A 72 5.07 16.50 -5.11
N SER A 73 5.55 17.20 -4.07
CA SER A 73 6.90 16.95 -3.53
C SER A 73 7.06 15.53 -2.97
N ASN A 74 6.00 14.95 -2.40
CA ASN A 74 6.02 13.58 -1.89
C ASN A 74 5.94 12.56 -3.00
N TYR A 75 5.10 12.81 -4.01
CA TYR A 75 5.00 11.99 -5.21
C TYR A 75 6.34 11.92 -5.95
N GLU A 76 6.96 13.07 -6.24
CA GLU A 76 8.27 13.11 -6.91
C GLU A 76 9.39 12.46 -6.09
N ARG A 77 9.37 12.68 -4.77
CA ARG A 77 10.27 11.97 -3.87
C ARG A 77 10.08 10.45 -3.93
N PHE A 78 8.83 10.00 -3.88
CA PHE A 78 8.51 8.57 -3.91
C PHE A 78 9.01 7.93 -5.20
N LYS A 79 8.71 8.53 -6.37
CA LYS A 79 9.20 8.03 -7.67
C LYS A 79 10.73 7.94 -7.71
N ARG A 80 11.43 8.94 -7.17
CA ARG A 80 12.90 8.88 -7.06
C ARG A 80 13.37 7.79 -6.10
N ASP A 81 12.76 7.69 -4.92
CA ASP A 81 13.20 6.78 -3.87
C ASP A 81 12.91 5.30 -4.22
N PHE A 82 11.95 5.04 -5.12
CA PHE A 82 11.57 3.73 -5.63
C PHE A 82 11.87 3.55 -7.13
N SER A 83 12.87 4.27 -7.67
CA SER A 83 13.20 4.26 -9.10
C SER A 83 13.67 2.91 -9.66
N ASN A 84 13.90 1.92 -8.79
CA ASN A 84 14.25 0.55 -9.16
C ASN A 84 13.02 -0.35 -9.40
N TYR A 85 11.80 0.17 -9.20
CA TYR A 85 10.55 -0.49 -9.47
C TYR A 85 9.84 0.21 -10.65
N ASP A 86 9.00 -0.54 -11.36
CA ASP A 86 7.97 0.03 -12.25
C ASP A 86 6.86 0.64 -11.39
N ILE A 87 6.89 1.97 -11.23
CA ILE A 87 5.94 2.71 -10.40
C ILE A 87 4.84 3.27 -11.29
N LYS A 88 3.60 2.86 -10.99
CA LYS A 88 2.42 3.41 -11.62
C LYS A 88 1.53 4.03 -10.56
N VAL A 89 1.04 5.23 -10.82
CA VAL A 89 0.20 5.96 -9.86
C VAL A 89 -1.05 6.42 -10.56
N PHE A 90 -2.17 6.24 -9.89
CA PHE A 90 -3.47 6.46 -10.49
C PHE A 90 -4.43 7.05 -9.48
N GLN A 91 -5.46 7.69 -10.00
CA GLN A 91 -6.41 8.47 -9.21
C GLN A 91 -7.78 7.80 -9.19
N SER A 92 -8.39 7.72 -8.00
CA SER A 92 -9.79 7.32 -7.84
C SER A 92 -10.33 7.85 -6.51
N ASP A 93 -11.52 8.42 -6.54
CA ASP A 93 -12.28 8.88 -5.38
C ASP A 93 -13.28 7.82 -4.85
N ASP A 94 -13.35 6.66 -5.50
CA ASP A 94 -14.33 5.61 -5.20
C ASP A 94 -13.96 4.76 -3.98
N PHE A 95 -12.71 4.87 -3.51
CA PHE A 95 -12.20 4.08 -2.39
C PHE A 95 -12.12 4.90 -1.10
N HIS A 96 -12.98 4.56 -0.14
CA HIS A 96 -12.90 5.08 1.24
C HIS A 96 -12.02 4.24 2.16
N ASP A 97 -12.00 2.93 1.91
CA ASP A 97 -11.19 1.95 2.61
C ASP A 97 -9.81 1.79 1.96
N ARG A 98 -8.92 1.06 2.64
CA ARG A 98 -7.54 0.86 2.20
C ARG A 98 -7.25 -0.60 2.04
N PHE A 99 -6.64 -0.92 0.91
CA PHE A 99 -6.43 -2.28 0.46
C PHE A 99 -5.01 -2.45 -0.01
N TRP A 100 -4.44 -3.62 0.25
CA TRP A 100 -3.22 -4.07 -0.37
C TRP A 100 -3.57 -5.31 -1.19
N ILE A 101 -3.30 -5.25 -2.49
CA ILE A 101 -3.62 -6.31 -3.45
C ILE A 101 -2.30 -6.88 -3.96
N ILE A 102 -2.19 -8.20 -3.93
CA ILE A 102 -1.00 -8.97 -4.29
C ILE A 102 -1.29 -9.70 -5.60
N ASP A 103 -0.49 -9.41 -6.63
CA ASP A 103 -0.60 -9.95 -7.98
C ASP A 103 -2.05 -10.05 -8.49
N ASP A 104 -2.84 -8.99 -8.31
CA ASP A 104 -4.24 -8.88 -8.76
C ASP A 104 -5.18 -10.00 -8.28
N SER A 105 -4.82 -10.73 -7.23
CA SER A 105 -5.56 -11.92 -6.80
C SER A 105 -5.92 -11.93 -5.33
N GLN A 106 -4.94 -11.63 -4.47
CA GLN A 106 -5.12 -11.68 -3.03
C GLN A 106 -5.13 -10.27 -2.47
N ALA A 107 -6.24 -9.87 -1.84
CA ALA A 107 -6.36 -8.56 -1.22
C ALA A 107 -6.56 -8.67 0.29
N PHE A 108 -6.08 -7.69 1.06
CA PHE A 108 -6.38 -7.56 2.48
C PHE A 108 -6.62 -6.10 2.87
N ILE A 109 -7.48 -5.89 3.87
CA ILE A 109 -7.87 -4.57 4.35
C ILE A 109 -6.87 -4.06 5.39
N VAL A 110 -6.57 -2.76 5.29
CA VAL A 110 -5.79 -2.01 6.26
C VAL A 110 -6.65 -0.87 6.83
N GLY A 111 -6.88 -0.87 8.15
CA GLY A 111 -7.82 0.05 8.80
C GLY A 111 -7.32 1.49 8.96
N ALA A 112 -6.06 1.78 8.61
CA ALA A 112 -5.53 3.14 8.62
C ALA A 112 -4.49 3.30 7.50
N SER A 113 -4.26 4.55 7.07
CA SER A 113 -3.21 4.84 6.10
C SER A 113 -1.88 4.33 6.61
N ILE A 114 -1.00 3.91 5.71
CA ILE A 114 0.38 3.56 6.04
C ILE A 114 1.06 4.70 6.83
N ASN A 115 0.67 5.95 6.56
CA ASN A 115 1.09 7.15 7.29
C ASN A 115 0.72 7.17 8.79
N GLY A 116 -0.19 6.28 9.20
CA GLY A 116 -0.69 6.13 10.56
C GLY A 116 0.01 5.05 11.39
N ILE A 117 0.86 4.20 10.80
CA ILE A 117 1.55 3.12 11.52
C ILE A 117 2.36 3.69 12.69
N GLY A 118 2.21 3.07 13.87
CA GLY A 118 2.81 3.49 15.15
C GLY A 118 2.20 4.75 15.79
N LYS A 119 1.52 5.60 15.01
CA LYS A 119 0.92 6.88 15.49
C LYS A 119 -0.56 6.77 15.84
N LYS A 120 -1.27 5.84 15.21
CA LYS A 120 -2.71 5.60 15.37
C LYS A 120 -2.95 4.13 15.72
N HIS A 121 -4.15 3.82 16.17
CA HIS A 121 -4.61 2.43 16.15
C HIS A 121 -4.59 1.97 14.69
N PHE A 122 -4.03 0.78 14.46
CA PHE A 122 -3.80 0.25 13.13
C PHE A 122 -4.40 -1.15 13.08
N PHE A 123 -5.27 -1.40 12.12
CA PHE A 123 -5.87 -2.72 11.92
C PHE A 123 -5.41 -3.27 10.59
N VAL A 124 -5.14 -4.57 10.55
CA VAL A 124 -4.96 -5.33 9.32
C VAL A 124 -5.88 -6.52 9.47
N GLN A 125 -6.70 -6.79 8.45
CA GLN A 125 -7.61 -7.93 8.49
C GLN A 125 -6.83 -9.25 8.51
N ASP A 126 -7.28 -10.20 9.33
CA ASP A 126 -6.62 -11.49 9.49
C ASP A 126 -6.86 -12.45 8.30
N ASP A 127 -7.95 -12.28 7.58
CA ASP A 127 -8.27 -13.01 6.35
C ASP A 127 -8.01 -12.17 5.10
N TYR A 128 -7.84 -12.85 3.98
CA TYR A 128 -7.86 -12.23 2.66
C TYR A 128 -9.30 -12.09 2.18
N LEU A 129 -9.52 -11.10 1.31
CA LEU A 129 -10.77 -10.97 0.57
C LEU A 129 -10.93 -12.15 -0.39
N THR A 130 -12.18 -12.44 -0.76
CA THR A 130 -12.44 -13.47 -1.77
C THR A 130 -11.92 -12.99 -3.13
N GLN A 131 -11.61 -13.92 -4.04
CA GLN A 131 -11.19 -13.56 -5.40
C GLN A 131 -12.19 -12.62 -6.08
N LYS A 132 -13.49 -12.86 -5.88
CA LYS A 132 -14.55 -12.01 -6.43
C LYS A 132 -14.44 -10.57 -5.93
N ASP A 133 -14.19 -10.38 -4.63
CA ASP A 133 -14.05 -9.04 -4.05
C ASP A 133 -12.77 -8.35 -4.56
N SER A 134 -11.67 -9.10 -4.71
CA SER A 134 -10.43 -8.60 -5.33
C SER A 134 -10.67 -8.13 -6.77
N ASP A 135 -11.38 -8.93 -7.57
CA ASP A 135 -11.71 -8.60 -8.95
C ASP A 135 -12.62 -7.36 -9.03
N GLU A 136 -13.60 -7.25 -8.12
CA GLU A 136 -14.47 -6.09 -8.02
C GLU A 136 -13.68 -4.82 -7.73
N LEU A 137 -12.77 -4.84 -6.75
CA LEU A 137 -11.89 -3.71 -6.42
C LEU A 137 -11.06 -3.27 -7.63
N LEU A 138 -10.47 -4.21 -8.37
CA LEU A 138 -9.70 -3.91 -9.58
C LEU A 138 -10.56 -3.40 -10.73
N SER A 139 -11.84 -3.78 -10.79
CA SER A 139 -12.77 -3.29 -11.84
C SER A 139 -13.29 -1.88 -11.59
N LEU A 140 -13.36 -1.48 -10.31
CA LEU A 140 -13.72 -0.12 -9.89
C LEU A 140 -12.62 0.88 -10.21
N TYR A 141 -11.41 0.38 -10.38
CA TYR A 141 -10.33 1.17 -10.85
C TYR A 141 -10.44 1.48 -12.35
N LYS A 142 -10.82 2.72 -12.64
CA LYS A 142 -10.86 3.30 -13.98
C LYS A 142 -10.16 4.66 -13.98
N GLY A 143 -8.88 4.68 -13.64
CA GLY A 143 -8.07 5.90 -13.58
C GLY A 143 -7.14 6.06 -14.79
N GLU A 144 -6.89 7.31 -15.18
CA GLU A 144 -5.70 7.64 -15.98
C GLU A 144 -4.46 7.58 -15.07
N GLU A 145 -3.35 7.06 -15.61
CA GLU A 145 -2.06 7.06 -14.91
C GLU A 145 -1.51 8.50 -14.86
N LEU A 146 -0.97 8.89 -13.69
CA LEU A 146 -0.39 10.22 -13.41
C LEU A 146 1.03 10.41 -13.93
#